data_AF-A0A081CAL1-F1
#
_entry.id   AF-A0A081CAL1-F1
#
_cell.length_a   1.000
_cell.length_b   1.000
_cell.length_c   1.000
_cell.angle_alpha   90.00
_cell.angle_beta   90.00
_cell.angle_gamma   90.00
#
_symmetry.space_group_name_H-M   'P 1'
#
loop_
_entity.id
_entity.type
_entity.pdbx_description
1 polymer ?
#
loop_
_entity_poly.entity_id
_entity_poly.type
_entity_poly.pdbx_seq_one_letter_code
_entity_poly.pdbx_strand_id
1 'polypeptide(L)'
;MPDTTTIKGIEQGRAKFAYECANQVLTLKNTDDVTTEGVIKNAFTRRLGDKDAKTQEFQDFLADAQSFRKKKPEDRNPVENRIISISEKYGKEYKSYVKKIPMLIKTNGLGATFAFVFSKADEKSPYTLIYQQTKEWLKHDPKGLMQFSEKTELAQELVQRNSAEYRAITIEVLAFFTWLRRFAEGLIEGEVEE
;
A
#
# COMPACT_ATOMS: atom_id res chain seq x y z
N MET A 1 24.17 15.09 3.02
CA MET A 1 22.73 14.77 2.97
C MET A 1 22.21 15.28 1.65
N PRO A 2 21.58 14.46 0.78
CA PRO A 2 20.96 14.98 -0.44
C PRO A 2 19.85 15.97 -0.04
N ASP A 3 19.85 17.13 -0.69
CA ASP A 3 18.85 18.16 -0.47
C ASP A 3 17.48 17.67 -0.97
N THR A 4 16.60 17.32 -0.03
CA THR A 4 15.29 16.71 -0.27
C THR A 4 14.31 17.66 -0.96
N THR A 5 14.64 18.95 -1.06
CA THR A 5 13.83 19.96 -1.75
C THR A 5 14.16 20.08 -3.24
N THR A 6 15.28 19.50 -3.68
CA THR A 6 15.64 19.48 -5.11
C THR A 6 14.75 18.52 -5.89
N ILE A 7 14.54 18.77 -7.19
CA ILE A 7 13.78 17.86 -8.07
C ILE A 7 14.32 16.42 -7.97
N LYS A 8 15.65 16.28 -7.94
CA LYS A 8 16.32 14.99 -7.78
C LYS A 8 16.01 14.34 -6.42
N GLY A 9 16.04 15.11 -5.34
CA GLY A 9 15.70 14.65 -4.00
C GLY A 9 14.25 14.19 -3.89
N ILE A 10 13.31 14.93 -4.50
CA ILE A 10 11.88 14.60 -4.49
C ILE A 10 11.61 13.31 -5.28
N GLU A 11 12.18 13.15 -6.48
CA GLU A 11 12.04 11.91 -7.26
C GLU A 11 12.64 10.70 -6.55
N GLN A 12 13.80 10.87 -5.90
CA GLN A 12 14.40 9.81 -5.07
C GLN A 12 13.52 9.46 -3.88
N GLY A 13 12.93 10.45 -3.21
CA GLY A 13 12.00 10.26 -2.10
C GLY A 13 10.75 9.46 -2.52
N ARG A 14 10.13 9.83 -3.64
CA ARG A 14 8.99 9.11 -4.21
C ARG A 14 9.32 7.67 -4.54
N ALA A 15 10.44 7.46 -5.25
CA ALA A 15 10.87 6.14 -5.66
C ALA A 15 11.18 5.25 -4.44
N LYS A 16 11.89 5.79 -3.44
CA LYS A 16 12.20 5.08 -2.20
C LYS A 16 10.92 4.66 -1.46
N PHE A 17 10.02 5.60 -1.18
CA PHE A 17 8.79 5.33 -0.44
C PHE A 17 7.86 4.37 -1.21
N ALA A 18 7.77 4.52 -2.54
CA ALA A 18 7.01 3.62 -3.39
C ALA A 18 7.57 2.18 -3.42
N TYR A 19 8.89 2.03 -3.47
CA TYR A 19 9.55 0.72 -3.36
C TYR A 19 9.23 0.07 -2.02
N GLU A 20 9.37 0.83 -0.94
CA GLU A 20 9.05 0.44 0.43
C GLU A 20 7.60 -0.04 0.55
N CYS A 21 6.64 0.74 0.05
CA CYS A 21 5.21 0.38 0.02
C CYS A 21 4.92 -0.93 -0.73
N ALA A 22 5.51 -1.11 -1.92
CA ALA A 22 5.31 -2.34 -2.70
C ALA A 22 6.00 -3.56 -2.05
N ASN A 23 7.20 -3.37 -1.50
CA ASN A 23 7.95 -4.41 -0.81
C ASN A 23 7.31 -4.83 0.52
N GLN A 24 6.60 -3.92 1.18
CA GLN A 24 5.82 -4.20 2.39
C GLN A 24 4.81 -5.32 2.16
N VAL A 25 4.17 -5.37 0.99
CA VAL A 25 3.17 -6.39 0.64
C VAL A 25 3.82 -7.78 0.47
N LEU A 26 5.09 -7.82 0.08
CA LEU A 26 5.82 -9.08 -0.15
C LEU A 26 6.45 -9.64 1.12
N THR A 27 7.09 -8.74 1.88
CA THR A 27 7.87 -9.08 3.07
C THR A 27 7.02 -9.11 4.32
N LEU A 28 5.87 -8.41 4.31
CA LEU A 28 5.05 -8.13 5.49
C LEU A 28 5.84 -7.41 6.59
N LYS A 29 6.97 -6.81 6.21
CA LYS A 29 7.84 -6.01 7.07
C LYS A 29 7.58 -4.55 6.84
N ASN A 30 7.74 -3.78 7.91
CA ASN A 30 7.46 -2.36 7.94
C ASN A 30 8.41 -1.55 7.04
N THR A 31 7.82 -0.57 6.38
CA THR A 31 8.42 0.74 6.14
C THR A 31 8.42 1.46 7.49
N ASP A 32 9.41 2.28 7.85
CA ASP A 32 9.70 2.81 9.20
C ASP A 32 8.54 3.42 10.07
N ASP A 33 7.27 3.36 9.64
CA ASP A 33 6.05 3.77 10.35
C ASP A 33 5.18 2.57 10.84
N VAL A 34 4.73 2.69 12.10
CA VAL A 34 4.01 1.69 12.89
C VAL A 34 2.56 1.46 12.41
N THR A 35 1.98 2.40 11.67
CA THR A 35 0.54 2.36 11.33
C THR A 35 0.17 1.31 10.28
N THR A 36 1.05 1.05 9.33
CA THR A 36 0.77 0.16 8.18
C THR A 36 1.01 -1.31 8.50
N GLU A 37 1.82 -1.64 9.52
CA GLU A 37 2.03 -2.99 10.05
C GLU A 37 0.69 -3.65 10.45
N GLY A 38 -0.06 -2.93 11.28
CA GLY A 38 -1.34 -3.38 11.80
C GLY A 38 -2.33 -3.65 10.69
N VAL A 39 -2.31 -2.84 9.62
CA VAL A 39 -3.23 -3.01 8.48
C VAL A 39 -3.01 -4.34 7.77
N ILE A 40 -1.76 -4.68 7.43
CA ILE A 40 -1.46 -5.92 6.71
C ILE A 40 -1.70 -7.13 7.61
N LYS A 41 -1.21 -7.09 8.85
CA LYS A 41 -1.41 -8.17 9.82
C LYS A 41 -2.90 -8.44 10.07
N ASN A 42 -3.69 -7.38 10.23
CA ASN A 42 -5.14 -7.51 10.40
C ASN A 42 -5.79 -8.08 9.14
N ALA A 43 -5.42 -7.61 7.95
CA ALA A 43 -5.96 -8.14 6.71
C ALA A 43 -5.70 -9.62 6.52
N PHE A 44 -4.48 -10.07 6.82
CA PHE A 44 -4.12 -11.47 6.70
C PHE A 44 -4.82 -12.32 7.75
N THR A 45 -4.87 -11.84 9.00
CA THR A 45 -5.62 -12.48 10.10
C THR A 45 -7.08 -12.68 9.72
N ARG A 46 -7.73 -11.64 9.17
CA ARG A 46 -9.15 -11.69 8.77
C ARG A 46 -9.41 -12.56 7.54
N ARG A 47 -8.43 -12.71 6.64
CA ARG A 47 -8.53 -13.59 5.47
C ARG A 47 -8.27 -15.06 5.79
N LEU A 48 -7.30 -15.33 6.66
CA LEU A 48 -6.97 -16.68 7.13
C LEU A 48 -8.01 -17.24 8.09
N GLY A 49 -8.59 -16.36 8.93
CA GLY A 49 -9.46 -16.74 10.03
C GLY A 49 -8.67 -17.10 11.30
N ASP A 50 -9.35 -17.01 12.45
CA ASP A 50 -8.73 -17.06 13.78
C ASP A 50 -7.94 -18.33 14.07
N LYS A 51 -8.31 -19.46 13.46
CA LYS A 51 -7.63 -20.74 13.65
C LYS A 51 -6.21 -20.70 13.09
N ASP A 52 -6.08 -20.31 11.81
CA ASP A 52 -4.79 -20.31 11.12
C ASP A 52 -3.93 -19.10 11.53
N ALA A 53 -4.55 -17.96 11.87
CA ALA A 53 -3.84 -16.76 12.33
C ALA A 53 -3.17 -16.91 13.71
N LYS A 54 -3.51 -17.96 14.48
CA LYS A 54 -2.89 -18.27 15.78
C LYS A 54 -1.80 -19.34 15.70
N THR A 55 -1.54 -19.88 14.51
CA THR A 55 -0.54 -20.93 14.30
C THR A 55 0.88 -20.38 14.37
N GLN A 56 1.85 -21.24 14.71
CA GLN A 56 3.26 -20.87 14.70
C GLN A 56 3.72 -20.56 13.28
N GLU A 57 3.21 -21.30 12.29
CA GLU A 57 3.47 -21.10 10.86
C GLU A 57 3.12 -19.68 10.41
N PHE A 58 2.02 -19.11 10.91
CA PHE A 58 1.67 -17.73 10.59
C PHE A 58 2.62 -16.72 11.26
N GLN A 59 3.04 -16.95 12.50
CA GLN A 59 4.02 -16.08 13.17
C GLN A 59 5.39 -16.13 12.46
N ASP A 60 5.84 -17.32 12.09
CA ASP A 60 7.08 -17.54 11.35
C ASP A 60 7.01 -16.88 9.96
N PHE A 61 5.85 -16.94 9.31
CA PHE A 61 5.61 -16.27 8.04
C PHE A 61 5.65 -14.74 8.15
N LEU A 62 5.10 -14.15 9.22
CA LEU A 62 5.22 -12.71 9.47
C LEU A 62 6.68 -12.29 9.73
N ALA A 63 7.47 -13.15 10.37
CA ALA A 63 8.88 -12.88 10.64
C ALA A 63 9.76 -12.97 9.37
N ASP A 64 9.47 -13.94 8.50
CA ASP A 64 10.23 -14.17 7.27
C ASP A 64 9.39 -14.74 6.12
N ALA A 65 8.53 -13.89 5.55
CA ALA A 65 7.67 -14.28 4.43
C ALA A 65 8.45 -14.80 3.20
N GLN A 66 9.70 -14.36 3.03
CA GLN A 66 10.52 -14.71 1.85
C GLN A 66 11.00 -16.16 1.90
N SER A 67 11.33 -16.73 3.06
CA SER A 67 11.69 -18.14 3.14
C SER A 67 10.52 -19.05 2.77
N PHE A 68 9.30 -18.71 3.17
CA PHE A 68 8.10 -19.48 2.82
C PHE A 68 7.82 -19.45 1.31
N ARG A 69 8.00 -18.29 0.66
CA ARG A 69 7.84 -18.15 -0.79
C ARG A 69 8.85 -18.98 -1.59
N LYS A 70 10.06 -19.18 -1.06
CA LYS A 70 11.13 -19.99 -1.70
C LYS A 70 10.89 -21.50 -1.63
N LYS A 71 10.15 -21.99 -0.62
CA LYS A 71 9.80 -23.41 -0.52
C LYS A 71 8.91 -23.80 -1.71
N LYS A 72 9.04 -25.01 -2.24
CA LYS A 72 8.11 -25.49 -3.28
C LYS A 72 6.76 -25.83 -2.65
N PRO A 73 5.63 -25.75 -3.40
CA PRO A 73 4.30 -26.08 -2.87
C PRO A 73 4.20 -27.46 -2.22
N GLU A 74 4.90 -28.47 -2.76
CA GLU A 74 4.96 -29.84 -2.25
C GLU A 74 5.67 -29.99 -0.91
N ASP A 75 6.59 -29.06 -0.58
CA ASP A 75 7.35 -29.07 0.67
C ASP A 75 6.62 -28.33 1.80
N ARG A 76 5.50 -27.66 1.49
CA ARG A 76 4.73 -26.84 2.42
C ARG A 76 3.61 -27.65 3.06
N ASN A 77 3.40 -27.45 4.35
CA ASN A 77 2.24 -28.02 5.03
C ASN A 77 0.93 -27.33 4.58
N PRO A 78 -0.26 -27.89 4.88
CA PRO A 78 -1.52 -27.30 4.44
C PRO A 78 -1.78 -25.86 4.94
N VAL A 79 -1.29 -25.49 6.13
CA VAL A 79 -1.42 -24.13 6.69
C VAL A 79 -0.52 -23.17 5.92
N GLU A 80 0.74 -23.53 5.70
CA GLU A 80 1.70 -22.76 4.90
C GLU A 80 1.19 -22.48 3.49
N ASN A 81 0.60 -23.50 2.84
CA ASN A 81 0.00 -23.35 1.52
C ASN A 81 -1.18 -22.36 1.50
N ARG A 82 -2.04 -22.37 2.54
CA ARG A 82 -3.13 -21.39 2.67
C ARG A 82 -2.60 -19.97 2.91
N ILE A 83 -1.60 -19.84 3.78
CA ILE A 83 -0.93 -18.55 4.06
C ILE A 83 -0.36 -17.94 2.78
N ILE A 84 0.41 -18.71 2.01
CA ILE A 84 1.01 -18.23 0.76
C ILE A 84 -0.07 -17.86 -0.26
N SER A 85 -1.08 -18.72 -0.45
CA SER A 85 -2.19 -18.43 -1.38
C SER A 85 -2.90 -17.12 -1.05
N ILE A 86 -3.20 -16.88 0.24
CA ILE A 86 -3.83 -15.62 0.69
C ILE A 86 -2.91 -14.42 0.48
N SER A 87 -1.61 -14.59 0.75
CA SER A 87 -0.61 -13.54 0.55
C SER A 87 -0.47 -13.15 -0.93
N GLU A 88 -0.36 -14.13 -1.81
CA GLU A 88 -0.27 -13.91 -3.26
C GLU A 88 -1.54 -13.25 -3.79
N LYS A 89 -2.71 -13.70 -3.35
CA LYS A 89 -3.99 -13.06 -3.71
C LYS A 89 -4.03 -11.60 -3.26
N TYR A 90 -3.65 -11.30 -2.03
CA TYR A 90 -3.60 -9.93 -1.53
C TYR A 90 -2.63 -9.06 -2.36
N GLY A 91 -1.45 -9.59 -2.70
CA GLY A 91 -0.48 -8.91 -3.55
C GLY A 91 -1.00 -8.61 -4.95
N LYS A 92 -1.63 -9.60 -5.60
CA LYS A 92 -2.25 -9.43 -6.93
C LYS A 92 -3.33 -8.35 -6.92
N GLU A 93 -4.20 -8.36 -5.91
CA GLU A 93 -5.24 -7.34 -5.74
C GLU A 93 -4.63 -5.95 -5.51
N TYR A 94 -3.64 -5.83 -4.63
CA TYR A 94 -2.91 -4.58 -4.38
C TYR A 94 -2.30 -4.01 -5.68
N LYS A 95 -1.57 -4.85 -6.43
CA LYS A 95 -0.98 -4.49 -7.72
C LYS A 95 -2.05 -3.99 -8.70
N SER A 96 -3.16 -4.71 -8.82
CA SER A 96 -4.28 -4.32 -9.69
C SER A 96 -4.86 -2.96 -9.31
N TYR A 97 -5.08 -2.71 -8.01
CA TYR A 97 -5.68 -1.46 -7.54
C TYR A 97 -4.74 -0.27 -7.72
N VAL A 98 -3.46 -0.42 -7.39
CA VAL A 98 -2.44 0.60 -7.62
C VAL A 98 -2.34 0.96 -9.11
N LYS A 99 -2.39 -0.03 -10.01
CA LYS A 99 -2.39 0.21 -11.48
C LYS A 99 -3.61 1.01 -11.93
N LYS A 100 -4.77 0.80 -11.31
CA LYS A 100 -6.04 1.43 -11.67
C LYS A 100 -6.17 2.88 -11.19
N ILE A 101 -5.66 3.20 -10.01
CA ILE A 101 -5.88 4.50 -9.34
C ILE A 101 -5.45 5.72 -10.18
N PRO A 102 -4.27 5.75 -10.85
CA PRO A 102 -3.89 6.89 -11.69
C PRO A 102 -4.89 7.23 -12.77
N MET A 103 -5.52 6.21 -13.36
CA MET A 103 -6.56 6.41 -14.37
C MET A 103 -7.82 7.02 -13.74
N LEU A 104 -8.26 6.49 -12.60
CA LEU A 104 -9.41 7.04 -11.87
C LEU A 104 -9.21 8.50 -11.49
N ILE A 105 -8.01 8.88 -11.04
CA ILE A 105 -7.70 10.28 -10.72
C ILE A 105 -7.82 11.16 -11.96
N LYS A 106 -7.33 10.70 -13.11
CA LYS A 106 -7.39 11.47 -14.36
C LYS A 106 -8.81 11.64 -14.90
N THR A 107 -9.68 10.64 -14.73
CA THR A 107 -11.04 10.68 -15.28
C THR A 107 -12.06 11.27 -14.32
N ASN A 108 -11.90 11.03 -13.01
CA ASN A 108 -12.91 11.35 -11.99
C ASN A 108 -12.42 12.41 -11.00
N GLY A 109 -11.13 12.76 -11.02
CA GLY A 109 -10.51 13.63 -10.03
C GLY A 109 -10.04 12.89 -8.76
N LEU A 110 -9.18 13.56 -8.01
CA LEU A 110 -8.53 13.00 -6.82
C LEU A 110 -9.54 12.67 -5.71
N GLY A 111 -10.43 13.62 -5.40
CA GLY A 111 -11.39 13.52 -4.31
C GLY A 111 -12.39 12.39 -4.52
N ALA A 112 -12.99 12.30 -5.71
CA ALA A 112 -13.90 11.19 -6.03
C ALA A 112 -13.18 9.84 -6.00
N THR A 113 -11.93 9.79 -6.46
CA THR A 113 -11.12 8.56 -6.41
C THR A 113 -10.84 8.13 -4.99
N PHE A 114 -10.44 9.04 -4.09
CA PHE A 114 -10.15 8.68 -2.70
C PHE A 114 -11.40 8.47 -1.85
N ALA A 115 -12.55 9.05 -2.21
CA ALA A 115 -13.83 8.65 -1.67
C ALA A 115 -14.20 7.21 -2.07
N PHE A 116 -13.96 6.83 -3.33
CA PHE A 116 -14.13 5.45 -3.80
C PHE A 116 -13.19 4.49 -3.07
N VAL A 117 -11.89 4.80 -2.99
CA VAL A 117 -10.89 4.00 -2.26
C VAL A 117 -11.33 3.83 -0.80
N PHE A 118 -11.74 4.90 -0.14
CA PHE A 118 -12.24 4.87 1.24
C PHE A 118 -13.47 3.97 1.38
N SER A 119 -14.45 4.06 0.47
CA SER A 119 -15.64 3.18 0.49
C SER A 119 -15.34 1.69 0.23
N LYS A 120 -14.19 1.37 -0.37
CA LYS A 120 -13.72 0.01 -0.61
C LYS A 120 -12.66 -0.44 0.40
N ALA A 121 -12.27 0.45 1.32
CA ALA A 121 -11.39 0.13 2.41
C ALA A 121 -12.18 -0.67 3.45
N ASP A 122 -11.73 -1.89 3.71
CA ASP A 122 -12.20 -2.74 4.78
C ASP A 122 -11.00 -3.47 5.41
N GLU A 123 -11.21 -4.16 6.52
CA GLU A 123 -10.12 -4.81 7.24
C GLU A 123 -9.37 -5.87 6.42
N LYS A 124 -9.95 -6.40 5.35
CA LYS A 124 -9.37 -7.44 4.48
C LYS A 124 -8.77 -6.85 3.20
N SER A 125 -9.16 -5.65 2.80
CA SER A 125 -8.94 -5.10 1.47
C SER A 125 -7.60 -4.35 1.35
N PRO A 126 -6.84 -4.56 0.24
CA PRO A 126 -5.68 -3.74 -0.06
C PRO A 126 -5.99 -2.25 -0.22
N TYR A 127 -7.24 -1.85 -0.48
CA TYR A 127 -7.61 -0.43 -0.53
C TYR A 127 -7.32 0.29 0.80
N THR A 128 -7.45 -0.40 1.94
CA THR A 128 -7.11 0.17 3.26
C THR A 128 -5.62 0.50 3.34
N LEU A 129 -4.76 -0.41 2.89
CA LEU A 129 -3.32 -0.17 2.86
C LEU A 129 -2.96 0.96 1.90
N ILE A 130 -3.52 0.96 0.69
CA ILE A 130 -3.25 2.00 -0.32
C ILE A 130 -3.68 3.38 0.18
N TYR A 131 -4.83 3.46 0.85
CA TYR A 131 -5.31 4.70 1.45
C TYR A 131 -4.33 5.23 2.52
N GLN A 132 -3.89 4.36 3.44
CA GLN A 132 -2.94 4.74 4.48
C GLN A 132 -1.58 5.13 3.90
N GLN A 133 -1.04 4.35 2.95
CA GLN A 133 0.22 4.68 2.26
C GLN A 133 0.15 6.03 1.54
N THR A 134 -1.00 6.37 0.94
CA THR A 134 -1.17 7.68 0.30
C THR A 134 -1.22 8.81 1.31
N LYS A 135 -1.98 8.63 2.41
CA LYS A 135 -2.03 9.60 3.51
C LYS A 135 -0.64 9.83 4.09
N GLU A 136 0.11 8.75 4.30
CA GLU A 136 1.46 8.76 4.87
C GLU A 136 2.47 9.44 3.96
N TRP A 137 2.41 9.18 2.64
CA TRP A 137 3.20 9.92 1.67
C TRP A 137 2.94 11.44 1.76
N LEU A 138 1.67 11.83 1.79
CA LEU A 138 1.28 13.24 1.82
C LEU A 138 1.63 13.94 3.15
N LYS A 139 1.69 13.17 4.24
CA LYS A 139 2.10 13.67 5.57
C LYS A 139 3.60 13.99 5.61
N HIS A 140 4.41 13.17 4.94
CA HIS A 140 5.87 13.29 4.94
C HIS A 140 6.45 13.85 3.63
N ASP A 141 5.58 14.30 2.72
CA ASP A 141 5.99 14.90 1.45
C ASP A 141 6.91 16.10 1.72
N PRO A 142 8.12 16.14 1.14
CA PRO A 142 9.10 17.21 1.38
C PRO A 142 8.59 18.61 1.03
N LYS A 143 7.53 18.73 0.22
CA LYS A 143 6.90 20.02 -0.10
C LYS A 143 5.91 20.51 0.96
N GLY A 144 5.56 19.66 1.93
CA GLY A 144 4.62 20.00 3.00
C GLY A 144 3.23 20.35 2.49
N LEU A 145 2.75 19.68 1.43
CA LEU A 145 1.45 20.00 0.81
C LEU A 145 0.24 19.75 1.72
N MET A 146 0.39 18.87 2.72
CA MET A 146 -0.63 18.64 3.73
C MET A 146 -0.04 18.54 5.12
N GLN A 147 -0.84 18.96 6.09
CA GLN A 147 -0.60 18.68 7.50
C GLN A 147 -1.82 17.93 8.00
N PHE A 148 -1.60 16.75 8.58
CA PHE A 148 -2.67 15.95 9.16
C PHE A 148 -2.66 16.14 10.67
N SER A 149 -3.84 16.36 11.27
CA SER A 149 -4.03 16.05 12.68
C SER A 149 -4.18 14.54 12.86
N GLU A 150 -3.89 14.03 14.06
CA GLU A 150 -4.01 12.59 14.40
C GLU A 150 -5.37 11.99 14.03
N LYS A 151 -6.45 12.80 13.99
CA LYS A 151 -7.82 12.33 13.72
C LYS A 151 -8.34 12.65 12.32
N THR A 152 -7.59 13.36 11.47
CA THR A 152 -8.16 13.76 10.18
C THR A 152 -8.01 12.69 9.09
N GLU A 153 -9.09 12.45 8.37
CA GLU A 153 -9.13 11.57 7.20
C GLU A 153 -8.63 12.28 5.94
N LEU A 154 -7.90 11.57 5.07
CA LEU A 154 -7.43 12.11 3.79
C LEU A 154 -8.60 12.66 2.95
N ALA A 155 -9.71 11.92 2.86
CA ALA A 155 -10.89 12.37 2.13
C ALA A 155 -11.46 13.69 2.70
N GLN A 156 -11.42 13.88 4.02
CA GLN A 156 -11.88 15.09 4.68
C GLN A 156 -10.93 16.28 4.43
N GLU A 157 -9.62 16.05 4.46
CA GLU A 157 -8.63 17.09 4.15
C GLU A 157 -8.76 17.58 2.70
N LEU A 158 -8.96 16.66 1.75
CA LEU A 158 -9.06 16.98 0.33
C LEU A 158 -10.23 17.92 -0.01
N VAL A 159 -11.38 17.76 0.65
CA VAL A 159 -12.57 18.60 0.37
C VAL A 159 -12.47 20.01 0.94
N GLN A 160 -11.48 20.27 1.81
CA GLN A 160 -11.26 21.58 2.42
C GLN A 160 -10.21 22.42 1.67
N ARG A 161 -9.51 21.84 0.69
CA ARG A 161 -8.44 22.52 -0.05
C ARG A 161 -8.97 23.47 -1.10
N ASN A 162 -8.28 24.59 -1.29
CA ASN A 162 -8.57 25.49 -2.40
C ASN A 162 -8.10 24.86 -3.75
N SER A 163 -8.53 25.46 -4.86
CA SER A 163 -8.25 24.90 -6.20
C SER A 163 -6.76 24.83 -6.57
N ALA A 164 -5.90 25.67 -6.00
CA ALA A 164 -4.46 25.62 -6.26
C ALA A 164 -3.81 24.47 -5.47
N GLU A 165 -4.11 24.38 -4.18
CA GLU A 165 -3.66 23.29 -3.29
C GLU A 165 -4.12 21.93 -3.80
N TYR A 166 -5.41 21.81 -4.14
CA TYR A 166 -5.99 20.57 -4.64
C TYR A 166 -5.28 20.07 -5.90
N ARG A 167 -4.94 20.98 -6.83
CA ARG A 167 -4.17 20.64 -8.03
C ARG A 167 -2.75 20.21 -7.70
N ALA A 168 -2.07 20.91 -6.79
CA ALA A 168 -0.72 20.54 -6.35
C ALA A 168 -0.70 19.14 -5.74
N ILE A 169 -1.66 18.83 -4.86
CA ILE A 169 -1.84 17.50 -4.28
C ILE A 169 -2.15 16.46 -5.36
N THR A 170 -3.03 16.77 -6.31
CA THR A 170 -3.37 15.84 -7.41
C THR A 170 -2.12 15.47 -8.22
N ILE A 171 -1.28 16.44 -8.53
CA ILE A 171 0.00 16.21 -9.22
C ILE A 171 0.93 15.35 -8.38
N GLU A 172 1.02 15.62 -7.07
CA GLU A 172 1.87 14.86 -6.15
C GLU A 172 1.44 13.40 -6.04
N VAL A 173 0.15 13.14 -5.84
CA VAL A 173 -0.39 11.78 -5.76
C VAL A 173 -0.19 11.03 -7.07
N LEU A 174 -0.39 11.68 -8.23
CA LEU A 174 -0.11 11.06 -9.53
C LEU A 174 1.38 10.71 -9.70
N ALA A 175 2.29 11.57 -9.24
CA ALA A 175 3.73 11.31 -9.30
C ALA A 175 4.13 10.14 -8.39
N PHE A 176 3.61 10.10 -7.16
CA PHE A 176 3.79 8.97 -6.25
C PHE A 176 3.27 7.65 -6.86
N PHE A 177 2.02 7.63 -7.34
CA PHE A 177 1.45 6.42 -7.92
C PHE A 177 2.13 5.97 -9.22
N THR A 178 2.82 6.87 -9.93
CA THR A 178 3.65 6.49 -11.08
C THR A 178 4.80 5.58 -10.64
N TRP A 179 5.47 5.92 -9.54
CA TRP A 179 6.51 5.07 -8.95
C TRP A 179 5.93 3.82 -8.30
N LEU A 180 4.85 3.96 -7.53
CA LEU A 180 4.22 2.83 -6.84
C LEU A 180 3.77 1.74 -7.81
N ARG A 181 3.15 2.16 -8.93
CA ARG A 181 2.77 1.24 -9.99
C ARG A 181 3.96 0.49 -10.56
N ARG A 182 5.06 1.18 -10.88
CA ARG A 182 6.27 0.55 -11.45
C ARG A 182 6.84 -0.51 -10.52
N PHE A 183 6.93 -0.21 -9.22
CA PHE A 183 7.43 -1.18 -8.25
C PHE A 183 6.44 -2.31 -7.99
N ALA A 184 5.14 -2.04 -7.91
CA ALA A 184 4.14 -3.09 -7.79
C ALA A 184 4.17 -4.05 -9.00
N GLU A 185 4.32 -3.51 -10.22
CA GLU A 185 4.47 -4.33 -11.43
C GLU A 185 5.76 -5.15 -11.45
N GLY A 186 6.88 -4.57 -11.01
CA GLY A 186 8.19 -5.22 -11.04
C GLY A 186 8.47 -6.20 -9.89
N LEU A 187 7.84 -6.01 -8.73
CA LEU A 187 8.08 -6.82 -7.53
C LEU A 187 7.00 -7.87 -7.28
N ILE A 188 5.74 -7.61 -7.66
CA ILE A 188 4.61 -8.51 -7.39
C ILE A 188 4.27 -9.32 -8.64
N GLU A 189 4.44 -10.64 -8.52
CA GLU A 189 4.19 -11.59 -9.60
C GLU A 189 2.69 -11.92 -9.78
N GLY A 190 2.33 -12.25 -11.01
CA GLY A 190 0.96 -12.62 -11.40
C GLY A 190 0.00 -11.43 -11.55
N GLU A 191 -1.23 -11.75 -11.92
CA GLU A 191 -2.36 -10.82 -12.02
C GLU A 191 -3.57 -11.46 -11.27
N VAL A 192 -4.58 -10.65 -10.97
CA VAL A 192 -5.84 -11.15 -10.41
C VAL A 192 -6.54 -12.00 -11.49
N GLU A 193 -6.88 -13.25 -11.17
CA GLU A 193 -7.73 -14.08 -12.03
C GLU A 193 -9.16 -13.51 -11.96
N GLU A 194 -9.74 -13.19 -13.13
CA GLU A 194 -11.08 -12.60 -13.28
C GLU A 194 -12.21 -13.54 -12.84
#